data_AF-A0A8H3QR38-F1
#
_entry.id   AF-A0A8H3QR38-F1
#
_cell.length_a   1.000
_cell.length_b   1.000
_cell.length_c   1.000
_cell.angle_alpha   90.00
_cell.angle_beta   90.00
_cell.angle_gamma   90.00
#
_symmetry.space_group_name_H-M   'P 1'
#
loop_
_entity.id
_entity.type
_entity.pdbx_description
1 polymer ?
#
loop_
_entity_poly.entity_id
_entity_poly.type
_entity_poly.pdbx_seq_one_letter_code
_entity_poly.pdbx_strand_id
1 'polypeptide(L)'
;MMMEQAPVSKNNITLPIEIFQHALALLPLKEIYSFKRVNKEWYSLCDHAIVEHITSSGSQVHLRAGTSRNPKLCYDLDFASYDPSSNIFTFKPSPKRIELEPAFCYSKHLREIRILFGEWRGVNTTLSKYSPSDPTFGIPIKSIKRNSDPQAQEVLRLARSKFHKNYVESVQKVYQLDDEPSLEEGTVVSCLGDKDIILKCHITTTPSCNIPDDQRNCKDDDECSPEGVVFSLRIEFVKVCASWLVSGTTSNFIPEESRNQIFASRFNLLDQILSEYSITKYYRYSSKVLKWILSEYDRDDQETTKMIKHISDTQGDFSIRSRFEAALEEKNVKKQNMWKYSLAARFLRDPESYDTLEEVVNRIVHTERSESNNNHSSRFFRGLKPILQKINLKLENR
;
A
#
# COMPACT_ATOMS: atom_id res chain seq x y z
N MET A 1 -25.80 67.73 18.85
CA MET A 1 -26.35 66.56 19.56
C MET A 1 -25.45 65.38 19.24
N MET A 2 -24.53 65.06 20.14
CA MET A 2 -23.64 63.92 20.03
C MET A 2 -24.48 62.65 20.21
N MET A 3 -24.43 61.74 19.24
CA MET A 3 -24.67 60.32 19.51
C MET A 3 -23.31 59.67 19.62
N GLU A 4 -22.85 59.48 20.84
CA GLU A 4 -21.83 58.48 21.15
C GLU A 4 -22.36 57.14 20.67
N GLN A 5 -21.79 56.61 19.59
CA GLN A 5 -21.86 55.19 19.35
C GLN A 5 -20.97 54.53 20.40
N ALA A 6 -21.61 53.79 21.31
CA ALA A 6 -20.93 52.93 22.25
C ALA A 6 -19.94 52.01 21.49
N PRO A 7 -18.72 51.79 22.00
CA PRO A 7 -17.82 50.86 21.37
C PRO A 7 -18.44 49.47 21.43
N VAL A 8 -18.72 48.89 20.26
CA VAL A 8 -19.03 47.47 20.11
C VAL A 8 -17.88 46.72 20.78
N SER A 9 -18.14 46.11 21.93
CA SER A 9 -17.17 45.26 22.59
C SER A 9 -16.81 44.14 21.62
N LYS A 10 -15.62 44.21 21.03
CA LYS A 10 -14.97 43.06 20.40
C LYS A 10 -14.67 42.05 21.50
N ASN A 11 -15.70 41.34 21.95
CA ASN A 11 -15.52 40.07 22.63
C ASN A 11 -15.05 39.08 21.56
N ASN A 12 -13.79 39.19 21.18
CA ASN A 12 -13.07 38.08 20.55
C ASN A 12 -12.92 37.04 21.65
N ILE A 13 -13.94 36.22 21.85
CA ILE A 13 -13.80 34.97 22.59
C ILE A 13 -12.89 34.11 21.73
N THR A 14 -11.58 34.28 21.90
CA THR A 14 -10.58 33.38 21.35
C THR A 14 -10.73 32.07 22.09
N LEU A 15 -11.30 31.06 21.41
CA LEU A 15 -11.39 29.71 21.93
C LEU A 15 -9.96 29.24 22.29
N PRO A 16 -9.71 28.79 23.54
CA PRO A 16 -8.43 28.22 23.91
C PRO A 16 -8.03 27.10 22.97
N ILE A 17 -6.76 27.06 22.59
CA ILE A 17 -6.23 26.12 21.59
C ILE A 17 -6.44 24.67 22.04
N GLU A 18 -6.34 24.41 23.34
CA GLU A 18 -6.52 23.10 23.97
C GLU A 18 -7.97 22.61 23.81
N ILE A 19 -8.95 23.50 24.00
CA ILE A 19 -10.38 23.17 23.81
C ILE A 19 -10.66 22.88 22.34
N PHE A 20 -10.04 23.64 21.43
CA PHE A 20 -10.16 23.40 20.00
C PHE A 20 -9.54 22.05 19.59
N GLN A 21 -8.36 21.71 20.11
CA GLN A 21 -7.70 20.42 19.86
C GLN A 21 -8.55 19.24 20.33
N HIS A 22 -9.06 19.28 21.56
CA HIS A 22 -9.95 18.25 22.08
C HIS A 22 -11.24 18.12 21.26
N ALA A 23 -11.83 19.25 20.85
CA ALA A 23 -13.02 19.22 19.99
C ALA A 23 -12.73 18.59 18.62
N LEU A 24 -11.56 18.86 18.03
CA LEU A 24 -11.13 18.23 16.79
C LEU A 24 -10.91 16.72 16.97
N ALA A 25 -10.30 16.27 18.07
CA ALA A 25 -10.00 14.86 18.30
C ALA A 25 -11.26 13.96 18.31
N LEU A 26 -12.42 14.52 18.66
CA LEU A 26 -13.70 13.83 18.64
C LEU A 26 -14.29 13.63 17.23
N LEU A 27 -13.74 14.32 16.22
CA LEU A 27 -14.20 14.20 14.84
C LEU A 27 -13.56 12.98 14.16
N PRO A 28 -14.20 12.40 13.11
CA PRO A 28 -13.55 11.41 12.27
C PRO A 28 -12.26 11.97 11.65
N LEU A 29 -11.22 11.13 11.44
CA LEU A 29 -9.94 11.54 10.84
C LEU A 29 -10.09 12.37 9.55
N LYS A 30 -11.12 12.05 8.75
CA LYS A 30 -11.50 12.80 7.55
C LYS A 30 -11.71 14.27 7.82
N GLU A 31 -12.48 14.56 8.85
CA GLU A 31 -12.93 15.88 9.21
C GLU A 31 -11.78 16.62 9.87
N ILE A 32 -11.04 15.98 10.78
CA ILE A 32 -9.80 16.53 11.36
C ILE A 32 -8.85 17.00 10.26
N TYR A 33 -8.61 16.16 9.26
CA TYR A 33 -7.72 16.51 8.16
C TYR A 33 -8.28 17.60 7.25
N SER A 34 -9.61 17.69 7.11
CA SER A 34 -10.24 18.77 6.34
C SER A 34 -10.01 20.15 6.97
N PHE A 35 -9.79 20.24 8.28
CA PHE A 35 -9.45 21.49 8.96
C PHE A 35 -8.05 22.02 8.62
N LYS A 36 -7.13 21.17 8.14
CA LYS A 36 -5.87 21.65 7.54
C LYS A 36 -6.12 22.52 6.30
N ARG A 37 -7.31 22.54 5.72
CA ARG A 37 -7.61 23.42 4.58
C ARG A 37 -7.92 24.86 5.00
N VAL A 38 -8.15 25.11 6.29
CA VAL A 38 -8.65 26.39 6.78
C VAL A 38 -7.51 27.36 7.05
N ASN A 39 -6.46 26.91 7.74
CA ASN A 39 -5.32 27.76 8.10
C ASN A 39 -4.05 26.91 8.31
N LYS A 40 -2.88 27.41 7.85
CA LYS A 40 -1.55 26.81 8.08
C LYS A 40 -1.19 26.70 9.55
N GLU A 41 -1.61 27.67 10.36
CA GLU A 41 -1.39 27.66 11.81
C GLU A 41 -2.10 26.49 12.50
N TRP A 42 -3.11 25.90 11.86
CA TRP A 42 -3.87 24.78 12.40
C TRP A 42 -3.30 23.42 11.98
N TYR A 43 -2.23 23.38 11.19
CA TYR A 43 -1.69 22.11 10.71
C TYR A 43 -1.17 21.26 11.86
N SER A 44 -0.38 21.85 12.75
CA SER A 44 0.12 21.20 13.97
C SER A 44 -1.04 20.82 14.89
N LEU A 45 -2.06 21.66 15.03
CA LEU A 45 -3.26 21.37 15.82
C LEU A 45 -4.00 20.14 15.29
N CYS A 46 -4.15 20.03 13.97
CA CYS A 46 -4.77 18.88 13.33
C CYS A 46 -3.93 17.61 13.50
N ASP A 47 -2.59 17.69 13.44
CA ASP A 47 -1.73 16.53 13.68
C ASP A 47 -1.82 16.05 15.14
N HIS A 48 -1.86 16.97 16.11
CA HIS A 48 -2.12 16.64 17.52
C HIS A 48 -3.51 16.03 17.72
N ALA A 49 -4.55 16.57 17.07
CA ALA A 49 -5.89 15.99 17.12
C ALA A 49 -5.96 14.59 16.49
N ILE A 50 -5.18 14.31 15.43
CA ILE A 50 -5.05 12.95 14.88
C ILE A 50 -4.41 12.00 15.89
N VAL A 51 -3.35 12.43 16.59
CA VAL A 51 -2.72 11.63 17.65
C VAL A 51 -3.72 11.29 18.75
N GLU A 52 -4.46 12.29 19.23
CA GLU A 52 -5.47 12.12 20.28
C GLU A 52 -6.63 11.23 19.82
N HIS A 53 -7.09 11.41 18.58
CA HIS A 53 -8.10 10.56 17.97
C HIS A 53 -7.67 9.10 17.95
N ILE A 54 -6.49 8.80 17.40
CA ILE A 54 -5.95 7.43 17.30
C ILE A 54 -5.78 6.79 18.68
N THR A 55 -5.31 7.58 19.65
CA THR A 55 -5.08 7.14 21.03
C THR A 55 -6.41 6.82 21.73
N SER A 56 -7.42 7.66 21.56
CA SER A 56 -8.73 7.50 22.22
C SER A 56 -9.60 6.43 21.56
N SER A 57 -9.55 6.31 20.24
CA SER A 57 -10.29 5.29 19.48
C SER A 57 -9.68 3.89 19.60
N GLY A 58 -8.40 3.79 20.00
CA GLY A 58 -7.65 2.55 20.02
C GLY A 58 -7.38 2.02 18.61
N SER A 59 -7.24 2.92 17.63
CA SER A 59 -7.01 2.56 16.23
C SER A 59 -5.68 1.85 16.04
N GLN A 60 -5.73 0.72 15.32
CA GLN A 60 -4.59 -0.16 15.09
C GLN A 60 -4.17 -0.20 13.62
N VAL A 61 -2.92 -0.58 13.38
CA VAL A 61 -2.46 -1.02 12.06
C VAL A 61 -2.45 -2.54 12.02
N HIS A 62 -3.16 -3.11 11.05
CA HIS A 62 -3.20 -4.55 10.82
C HIS A 62 -2.19 -4.94 9.76
N LEU A 63 -1.28 -5.84 10.12
CA LEU A 63 -0.34 -6.48 9.22
C LEU A 63 -0.73 -7.94 9.02
N ARG A 64 -0.77 -8.37 7.77
CA ARG A 64 -1.12 -9.75 7.39
C ARG A 64 -0.09 -10.26 6.38
N ALA A 65 0.55 -11.39 6.67
CA ALA A 65 1.42 -12.09 5.73
C ALA A 65 0.82 -13.44 5.32
N GLY A 66 0.96 -13.78 4.04
CA GLY A 66 0.44 -15.00 3.44
C GLY A 66 -0.62 -14.74 2.37
N THR A 67 -1.19 -15.82 1.86
CA THR A 67 -2.22 -15.68 0.82
C THR A 67 -3.46 -14.99 1.40
N SER A 68 -4.08 -14.12 0.61
CA SER A 68 -5.41 -13.52 0.83
C SER A 68 -6.47 -14.43 1.43
N ARG A 69 -6.50 -15.71 1.03
CA ARG A 69 -7.51 -16.66 1.54
C ARG A 69 -7.30 -16.97 3.00
N ASN A 70 -6.05 -17.26 3.36
CA ASN A 70 -5.64 -17.71 4.68
C ASN A 70 -4.32 -17.00 5.04
N PRO A 71 -4.38 -15.76 5.57
CA PRO A 71 -3.18 -15.10 6.09
C PRO A 71 -2.68 -15.92 7.28
N LYS A 72 -1.48 -16.51 7.14
CA LYS A 72 -0.90 -17.39 8.17
C LYS A 72 -0.36 -16.57 9.34
N LEU A 73 0.10 -15.35 9.08
CA LEU A 73 0.64 -14.47 10.09
C LEU A 73 -0.19 -13.18 10.17
N CYS A 74 -0.70 -12.89 11.37
CA CYS A 74 -1.58 -11.77 11.63
C CYS A 74 -1.09 -10.96 12.84
N TYR A 75 -0.66 -9.72 12.60
CA TYR A 75 -0.22 -8.80 13.65
C TYR A 75 -1.16 -7.60 13.72
N ASP A 76 -1.55 -7.24 14.92
CA ASP A 76 -2.23 -5.98 15.20
C ASP A 76 -1.23 -5.10 15.95
N LEU A 77 -0.98 -3.91 15.41
CA LEU A 77 0.01 -2.97 15.90
C LEU A 77 -0.71 -1.78 16.53
N ASP A 78 -0.39 -1.51 17.78
CA ASP A 78 -0.91 -0.39 18.55
C ASP A 78 -0.13 0.87 18.22
N PHE A 79 -0.80 2.02 18.32
CA PHE A 79 -0.12 3.32 18.26
C PHE A 79 0.88 3.43 19.41
N ALA A 80 2.13 3.77 19.08
CA ALA A 80 3.22 3.82 20.04
C ALA A 80 3.74 5.24 20.28
N SER A 81 3.93 6.03 19.21
CA SER A 81 4.43 7.40 19.33
C SER A 81 4.20 8.22 18.07
N TYR A 82 4.28 9.55 18.22
CA TYR A 82 4.30 10.52 17.14
C TYR A 82 5.52 11.43 17.27
N ASP A 83 6.25 11.64 16.18
CA ASP A 83 7.34 12.61 16.09
C ASP A 83 6.89 13.85 15.32
N PRO A 84 6.67 15.00 16.00
CA PRO A 84 6.24 16.23 15.35
C PRO A 84 7.27 16.81 14.38
N SER A 85 8.56 16.55 14.59
CA SER A 85 9.63 17.14 13.78
C SER A 85 9.69 16.53 12.37
N SER A 86 9.45 15.22 12.28
CA SER A 86 9.40 14.47 11.02
C SER A 86 7.97 14.20 10.53
N ASN A 87 6.96 14.50 11.35
CA ASN A 87 5.55 14.18 11.13
C ASN A 87 5.29 12.68 10.90
N ILE A 88 5.94 11.83 11.70
CA ILE A 88 5.89 10.36 11.57
C ILE A 88 5.14 9.75 12.74
N PHE A 89 4.16 8.89 12.42
CA PHE A 89 3.42 8.07 13.38
C PHE A 89 4.05 6.69 13.44
N THR A 90 4.31 6.18 14.64
CA THR A 90 4.91 4.87 14.87
C THR A 90 3.91 3.93 15.51
N PHE A 91 3.73 2.76 14.91
CA PHE A 91 2.93 1.65 15.42
C PHE A 91 3.82 0.47 15.74
N LYS A 92 3.57 -0.21 16.87
CA LYS A 92 4.37 -1.36 17.34
C LYS A 92 3.47 -2.51 17.80
N PRO A 93 3.96 -3.76 17.81
CA PRO A 93 3.20 -4.85 18.42
C PRO A 93 2.85 -4.51 19.87
N SER A 94 1.63 -4.85 20.28
CA SER A 94 1.19 -4.66 21.67
C SER A 94 2.15 -5.39 22.62
N PRO A 95 2.60 -4.78 23.73
CA PRO A 95 3.49 -5.43 24.70
C PRO A 95 2.96 -6.79 25.18
N LYS A 96 1.63 -6.89 25.36
CA LYS A 96 0.93 -8.12 25.76
C LYS A 96 0.97 -9.23 24.70
N ARG A 97 1.33 -8.91 23.46
CA ARG A 97 1.47 -9.85 22.34
C ARG A 97 2.92 -10.17 21.99
N ILE A 98 3.91 -9.45 22.55
CA ILE A 98 5.34 -9.76 22.36
C ILE A 98 5.68 -11.11 23.00
N GLU A 99 4.90 -11.54 24.00
CA GLU A 99 5.01 -12.83 24.69
C GLU A 99 4.28 -13.99 23.98
N LEU A 100 3.62 -13.74 22.84
CA LEU A 100 2.98 -14.82 22.08
C LEU A 100 4.03 -15.64 21.34
N GLU A 101 3.83 -16.97 21.35
CA GLU A 101 4.71 -17.91 20.66
C GLU A 101 4.93 -17.53 19.19
N PRO A 102 6.16 -17.71 18.67
CA PRO A 102 6.46 -17.37 17.29
C PRO A 102 5.57 -18.18 16.34
N ALA A 103 4.79 -17.48 15.52
CA ALA A 103 4.02 -18.11 14.46
C ALA A 103 4.94 -18.40 13.27
N PHE A 104 4.94 -19.64 12.80
CA PHE A 104 5.76 -20.11 11.68
C PHE A 104 4.97 -20.23 10.38
N CYS A 105 5.63 -19.97 9.26
CA CYS A 105 5.10 -20.15 7.91
C CYS A 105 6.21 -20.49 6.90
N TYR A 106 5.83 -21.00 5.73
CA TYR A 106 6.76 -21.28 4.62
C TYR A 106 7.14 -20.02 3.83
N SER A 107 8.25 -20.11 3.08
CA SER A 107 8.83 -19.05 2.24
C SER A 107 7.77 -18.31 1.41
N LYS A 108 6.91 -19.04 0.71
CA LYS A 108 5.82 -18.52 -0.14
C LYS A 108 4.82 -17.63 0.60
N HIS A 109 4.64 -17.82 1.91
CA HIS A 109 3.71 -17.02 2.72
C HIS A 109 4.33 -15.71 3.19
N LEU A 110 5.67 -15.60 3.21
CA LEU A 110 6.36 -14.34 3.48
C LEU A 110 6.42 -13.44 2.23
N ARG A 111 6.29 -13.98 1.02
CA ARG A 111 6.44 -13.20 -0.22
C ARG A 111 5.47 -12.02 -0.36
N GLU A 112 4.35 -12.00 0.36
CA GLU A 112 3.37 -10.90 0.32
C GLU A 112 2.98 -10.44 1.72
N ILE A 113 3.20 -9.14 2.00
CA ILE A 113 2.79 -8.48 3.23
C ILE A 113 1.76 -7.41 2.92
N ARG A 114 0.66 -7.42 3.66
CA ARG A 114 -0.44 -6.47 3.54
C ARG A 114 -0.52 -5.62 4.80
N ILE A 115 -0.59 -4.30 4.62
CA ILE A 115 -0.71 -3.32 5.69
C ILE A 115 -2.01 -2.54 5.51
N LEU A 116 -2.83 -2.50 6.55
CA LEU A 116 -4.14 -1.85 6.58
C LEU A 116 -4.28 -1.04 7.87
N PHE A 117 -4.75 0.20 7.78
CA PHE A 117 -5.15 0.97 8.95
C PHE A 117 -6.58 0.60 9.37
N GLY A 118 -6.78 0.35 10.67
CA GLY A 118 -7.99 -0.24 11.24
C GLY A 118 -9.25 0.59 11.02
N GLU A 119 -9.16 1.92 10.99
CA GLU A 119 -10.31 2.79 10.73
C GLU A 119 -10.85 2.69 9.31
N TRP A 120 -10.07 2.12 8.39
CA TRP A 120 -10.54 1.87 7.03
C TRP A 120 -11.23 0.52 6.89
N ARG A 121 -11.29 -0.27 7.98
CA ARG A 121 -12.04 -1.52 8.01
C ARG A 121 -13.53 -1.20 7.83
N GLY A 122 -14.08 -1.59 6.68
CA GLY A 122 -15.48 -1.31 6.35
C GLY A 122 -15.73 0.00 5.61
N VAL A 123 -14.71 0.86 5.39
CA VAL A 123 -14.78 1.85 4.31
C VAL A 123 -15.06 1.06 3.04
N ASN A 124 -16.14 1.44 2.35
CA ASN A 124 -16.82 0.65 1.32
C ASN A 124 -15.94 0.46 0.06
N THR A 125 -14.82 -0.23 0.20
CA THR A 125 -14.02 -0.82 -0.86
C THR A 125 -14.79 -2.03 -1.37
N THR A 126 -15.94 -1.78 -2.01
CA THR A 126 -16.63 -2.75 -2.87
C THR A 126 -15.72 -3.40 -3.93
N LEU A 127 -14.48 -2.91 -4.04
CA LEU A 127 -13.32 -3.43 -4.75
C LEU A 127 -12.80 -4.79 -4.32
N SER A 128 -12.91 -5.16 -3.04
CA SER A 128 -12.46 -6.48 -2.59
C SER A 128 -13.28 -7.58 -3.27
N LYS A 129 -14.53 -7.28 -3.66
CA LYS A 129 -15.39 -8.14 -4.49
C LYS A 129 -14.95 -8.29 -5.94
N TYR A 130 -14.12 -7.38 -6.43
CA TYR A 130 -13.81 -7.28 -7.86
C TYR A 130 -12.31 -7.42 -8.17
N SER A 131 -11.45 -7.54 -7.14
CA SER A 131 -10.04 -7.84 -7.32
C SER A 131 -9.87 -9.33 -7.64
N PRO A 132 -9.37 -9.71 -8.84
CA PRO A 132 -9.10 -11.11 -9.17
C PRO A 132 -7.91 -11.69 -8.38
N SER A 133 -7.17 -10.86 -7.64
CA SER A 133 -6.02 -11.21 -6.80
C SER A 133 -6.31 -11.23 -5.29
N ASP A 134 -7.51 -10.80 -4.84
CA ASP A 134 -7.92 -10.85 -3.43
C ASP A 134 -9.13 -11.79 -3.17
N PRO A 135 -8.89 -13.08 -2.94
CA PRO A 135 -9.93 -14.06 -2.68
C PRO A 135 -10.60 -14.03 -1.30
N THR A 136 -10.30 -13.11 -0.38
CA THR A 136 -11.16 -12.94 0.82
C THR A 136 -12.52 -12.33 0.45
N PHE A 137 -12.61 -11.67 -0.70
CA PHE A 137 -13.85 -11.05 -1.15
C PHE A 137 -14.15 -11.21 -2.65
N GLY A 138 -13.19 -11.62 -3.49
CA GLY A 138 -13.43 -11.81 -4.92
C GLY A 138 -14.65 -12.68 -5.21
N ILE A 139 -15.44 -12.32 -6.23
CA ILE A 139 -16.49 -13.19 -6.79
C ILE A 139 -15.89 -14.61 -6.87
N PRO A 140 -16.56 -15.65 -6.31
CA PRO A 140 -16.06 -17.01 -6.38
C PRO A 140 -15.89 -17.40 -7.85
N ILE A 141 -14.68 -17.31 -8.40
CA ILE A 141 -14.36 -17.75 -9.77
C ILE A 141 -14.63 -19.26 -9.91
N LYS A 142 -14.83 -19.98 -8.80
CA LYS A 142 -15.32 -21.35 -8.78
C LYS A 142 -16.70 -21.54 -9.46
N SER A 143 -17.53 -20.51 -9.60
CA SER A 143 -18.82 -20.61 -10.31
C SER A 143 -18.77 -20.22 -11.80
N ILE A 144 -17.71 -19.54 -12.27
CA ILE A 144 -17.52 -19.25 -13.69
C ILE A 144 -16.73 -20.41 -14.31
N LYS A 145 -17.35 -21.59 -14.37
CA LYS A 145 -16.80 -22.78 -15.05
C LYS A 145 -16.68 -22.61 -16.58
N ARG A 146 -16.97 -21.43 -17.13
CA ARG A 146 -16.93 -21.18 -18.58
C ARG A 146 -16.37 -19.79 -18.85
N ASN A 147 -15.07 -19.74 -19.16
CA ASN A 147 -14.45 -18.60 -19.85
C ASN A 147 -15.10 -18.29 -21.22
N SER A 148 -16.05 -19.11 -21.66
CA SER A 148 -16.83 -18.98 -22.88
C SER A 148 -18.20 -18.32 -22.70
N ASP A 149 -18.63 -17.96 -21.49
CA ASP A 149 -19.91 -17.27 -21.26
C ASP A 149 -19.77 -15.74 -21.44
N PRO A 150 -20.43 -15.14 -22.45
CA PRO A 150 -20.37 -13.69 -22.69
C PRO A 150 -20.89 -12.84 -21.51
N GLN A 151 -21.86 -13.34 -20.74
CA GLN A 151 -22.38 -12.60 -19.59
C GLN A 151 -21.38 -12.59 -18.44
N ALA A 152 -20.70 -13.72 -18.19
CA ALA A 152 -19.65 -13.79 -17.18
C ALA A 152 -18.45 -12.90 -17.53
N GLN A 153 -18.08 -12.82 -18.81
CA GLN A 153 -17.04 -11.90 -19.28
C GLN A 153 -17.43 -10.43 -19.09
N GLU A 154 -18.69 -10.06 -19.36
CA GLU A 154 -19.17 -8.69 -19.15
C GLU A 154 -19.21 -8.31 -17.66
N VAL A 155 -19.60 -9.25 -16.78
CA VAL A 155 -19.54 -9.04 -15.33
C VAL A 155 -18.10 -8.85 -14.85
N LEU A 156 -17.16 -9.66 -15.33
CA LEU A 156 -15.73 -9.51 -15.03
C LEU A 156 -15.16 -8.19 -15.58
N ARG A 157 -15.58 -7.76 -16.77
CA ARG A 157 -15.17 -6.48 -17.36
C ARG A 157 -15.69 -5.29 -16.54
N LEU A 158 -16.96 -5.33 -16.11
CA LEU A 158 -17.56 -4.31 -15.24
C LEU A 158 -16.91 -4.28 -13.86
N ALA A 159 -16.59 -5.45 -13.30
CA ALA A 159 -15.85 -5.60 -12.06
C ALA A 159 -14.47 -4.94 -12.15
N ARG A 160 -13.69 -5.26 -13.18
CA ARG A 160 -12.37 -4.65 -13.45
C ARG A 160 -12.45 -3.13 -13.68
N SER A 161 -13.49 -2.66 -14.39
CA SER A 161 -13.70 -1.23 -14.62
C SER A 161 -14.07 -0.47 -13.34
N LYS A 162 -14.92 -1.07 -12.48
CA LYS A 162 -15.23 -0.52 -11.15
C LYS A 162 -14.04 -0.59 -10.21
N PHE A 163 -13.18 -1.61 -10.35
CA PHE A 163 -11.93 -1.72 -9.61
C PHE A 163 -11.09 -0.45 -9.77
N HIS A 164 -10.97 0.06 -10.99
CA HIS A 164 -10.20 1.27 -11.27
C HIS A 164 -10.81 2.58 -10.80
N LYS A 165 -12.14 2.68 -10.79
CA LYS A 165 -12.77 3.91 -10.32
C LYS A 165 -12.61 4.10 -8.81
N ASN A 166 -12.48 2.99 -8.08
CA ASN A 166 -12.52 3.01 -6.62
C ASN A 166 -11.20 2.56 -5.98
N TYR A 167 -10.19 2.04 -6.73
CA TYR A 167 -8.88 1.63 -6.19
C TYR A 167 -8.16 2.80 -5.55
N VAL A 168 -8.14 2.75 -4.23
CA VAL A 168 -7.41 3.68 -3.39
C VAL A 168 -6.26 2.87 -2.80
N GLU A 169 -5.08 2.96 -3.43
CA GLU A 169 -3.83 2.32 -2.99
C GLU A 169 -3.51 2.61 -1.52
N SER A 170 -4.03 3.73 -1.05
CA SER A 170 -3.79 4.23 0.27
C SER A 170 -4.65 3.55 1.33
N VAL A 171 -5.73 2.82 0.98
CA VAL A 171 -6.55 2.02 1.93
C VAL A 171 -5.89 0.69 2.28
N GLN A 172 -5.19 0.05 1.34
CA GLN A 172 -4.48 -1.19 1.63
C GLN A 172 -3.21 -1.24 0.80
N LYS A 173 -2.09 -1.30 1.51
CA LYS A 173 -0.77 -1.41 0.88
C LYS A 173 -0.36 -2.86 0.84
N VAL A 174 0.11 -3.29 -0.32
CA VAL A 174 0.63 -4.63 -0.56
C VAL A 174 2.09 -4.48 -0.93
N TYR A 175 2.97 -5.15 -0.18
CA TYR A 175 4.40 -5.17 -0.38
C TYR A 175 4.86 -6.59 -0.68
N GLN A 176 5.96 -6.68 -1.42
CA GLN A 176 6.68 -7.93 -1.65
C GLN A 176 7.98 -7.88 -0.88
N LEU A 177 8.30 -9.00 -0.25
CA LEU A 177 9.58 -9.16 0.43
C LEU A 177 10.66 -9.35 -0.65
N ASP A 178 11.48 -8.32 -0.84
CA ASP A 178 12.59 -8.33 -1.80
C ASP A 178 13.77 -9.17 -1.29
N ASP A 179 13.92 -9.33 0.02
CA ASP A 179 14.92 -10.21 0.63
C ASP A 179 14.41 -11.66 0.56
N GLU A 180 15.05 -12.51 -0.26
CA GLU A 180 14.79 -13.94 -0.19
C GLU A 180 15.18 -14.45 1.21
N PRO A 181 14.26 -15.15 1.91
CA PRO A 181 14.58 -15.71 3.22
C PRO A 181 15.74 -16.70 3.07
N SER A 182 16.87 -16.46 3.75
CA SER A 182 18.00 -17.38 3.74
C SER A 182 17.57 -18.75 4.21
N LEU A 183 18.04 -19.80 3.53
CA LEU A 183 17.86 -21.19 3.97
C LEU A 183 18.74 -21.54 5.18
N GLU A 184 19.74 -20.70 5.47
CA GLU A 184 20.58 -20.84 6.66
C GLU A 184 19.83 -20.39 7.91
N GLU A 185 19.99 -21.15 8.99
CA GLU A 185 19.43 -20.79 10.30
C GLU A 185 20.00 -19.44 10.76
N GLY A 186 19.11 -18.53 11.12
CA GLY A 186 19.52 -17.18 11.49
C GLY A 186 18.35 -16.20 11.49
N THR A 187 18.63 -15.00 11.98
CA THR A 187 17.66 -13.89 11.97
C THR A 187 18.19 -12.76 11.10
N VAL A 188 17.39 -12.38 10.10
CA VAL A 188 17.69 -11.29 9.17
C VAL A 188 16.73 -10.14 9.41
N VAL A 189 17.26 -8.93 9.52
CA VAL A 189 16.43 -7.72 9.51
C VAL A 189 15.99 -7.46 8.07
N SER A 190 14.71 -7.21 7.85
CA SER A 190 14.16 -6.80 6.56
C SER A 190 13.36 -5.51 6.72
N CYS A 191 13.45 -4.64 5.72
CA CYS A 191 12.76 -3.37 5.68
C CYS A 191 11.98 -3.27 4.37
N LEU A 192 10.71 -2.84 4.46
CA LEU A 192 9.81 -2.71 3.32
C LEU A 192 9.08 -1.39 3.42
N GLY A 193 8.73 -0.79 2.29
CA GLY A 193 8.00 0.46 2.34
C GLY A 193 7.84 1.16 1.01
N ASP A 194 7.35 2.39 1.12
CA ASP A 194 7.25 3.36 0.05
C ASP A 194 7.36 4.78 0.65
N LYS A 195 6.93 5.78 -0.11
CA LYS A 195 7.00 7.18 0.30
C LYS A 195 6.20 7.50 1.57
N ASP A 196 5.16 6.73 1.87
CA ASP A 196 4.22 7.03 2.96
C ASP A 196 4.37 6.07 4.15
N ILE A 197 4.96 4.88 3.97
CA ILE A 197 5.07 3.82 4.98
C ILE A 197 6.43 3.15 4.95
N ILE A 198 7.00 2.86 6.12
CA ILE A 198 8.12 1.93 6.30
C ILE A 198 7.80 0.91 7.40
N LEU A 199 7.92 -0.35 7.06
CA LEU A 199 7.87 -1.51 7.95
C LEU A 199 9.30 -2.02 8.19
N LYS A 200 9.65 -2.23 9.46
CA LYS A 200 10.85 -2.97 9.87
C LYS A 200 10.45 -4.26 10.58
N CYS A 201 10.99 -5.38 10.13
CA CYS A 201 10.73 -6.69 10.70
C CYS A 201 12.00 -7.55 10.74
N HIS A 202 11.94 -8.61 11.56
CA HIS A 202 12.97 -9.63 11.70
C HIS A 202 12.38 -10.94 11.17
N ILE A 203 13.09 -11.57 10.25
CA ILE A 203 12.73 -12.87 9.68
C ILE A 203 13.69 -13.88 10.26
N THR A 204 13.18 -14.85 11.01
CA THR A 204 13.98 -15.92 11.61
C THR A 204 13.73 -17.21 10.84
N THR A 205 14.78 -17.77 10.25
CA THR A 205 14.78 -19.08 9.60
C THR A 205 15.05 -20.15 10.64
N THR A 206 14.22 -21.20 10.65
CA THR A 206 14.35 -22.33 11.58
C THR A 206 14.16 -23.65 10.82
N PRO A 207 14.99 -24.68 11.06
CA PRO A 207 14.78 -26.01 10.50
C PRO A 207 13.40 -26.58 10.88
N SER A 208 12.68 -27.16 9.92
CA SER A 208 11.30 -27.64 10.12
C SER A 208 11.18 -28.80 11.13
N CYS A 209 12.28 -29.51 11.39
CA CYS A 209 12.39 -30.56 12.40
C CYS A 209 12.41 -30.02 13.84
N ASN A 210 12.71 -28.73 14.04
CA ASN A 210 12.83 -28.12 15.38
C ASN A 210 11.53 -27.45 15.84
N ILE A 211 10.45 -27.55 15.08
CA ILE A 211 9.14 -26.96 15.43
C ILE A 211 8.32 -27.99 16.21
N PRO A 212 7.77 -27.63 17.38
CA PRO A 212 6.74 -28.41 18.06
C PRO A 212 5.52 -28.73 17.16
N ASP A 213 4.99 -29.94 17.25
CA ASP A 213 3.89 -30.42 16.38
C ASP A 213 2.58 -29.63 16.54
N ASP A 214 2.38 -28.95 17.67
CA ASP A 214 1.26 -28.07 17.98
C ASP A 214 1.37 -26.67 17.33
N GLN A 215 2.57 -26.24 16.96
CA GLN A 215 2.84 -24.97 16.27
C GLN A 215 2.91 -25.11 14.73
N ARG A 216 2.89 -26.35 14.22
CA ARG A 216 2.74 -26.62 12.80
C ARG A 216 1.32 -26.24 12.37
N ASN A 217 1.20 -25.11 11.66
CA ASN A 217 -0.02 -24.62 11.00
C ASN A 217 -0.47 -25.54 9.84
N CYS A 218 -0.51 -26.86 10.05
CA CYS A 218 -0.58 -27.92 9.04
C CYS A 218 -1.90 -28.71 9.05
N LYS A 219 -2.96 -28.23 9.71
CA LYS A 219 -4.22 -29.01 9.76
C LYS A 219 -4.93 -29.16 8.41
N ASP A 220 -4.60 -28.33 7.40
CA ASP A 220 -5.24 -28.34 6.08
C ASP A 220 -4.27 -28.24 4.89
N ASP A 221 -2.95 -28.19 5.11
CA ASP A 221 -1.97 -28.04 4.03
C ASP A 221 -1.17 -29.35 3.86
N ASP A 222 -1.51 -30.14 2.84
CA ASP A 222 -0.73 -31.30 2.33
C ASP A 222 0.67 -30.91 1.80
N GLU A 223 1.16 -29.72 2.13
CA GLU A 223 2.38 -29.14 1.58
C GLU A 223 3.51 -29.22 2.63
N CYS A 224 4.28 -30.30 2.60
CA CYS A 224 5.62 -30.30 3.20
C CYS A 224 6.43 -29.14 2.60
N SER A 225 7.21 -28.42 3.42
CA SER A 225 8.19 -27.45 2.90
C SER A 225 9.15 -28.20 1.97
N PRO A 226 9.20 -27.88 0.66
CA PRO A 226 10.19 -28.48 -0.22
C PRO A 226 11.63 -28.14 0.23
N GLU A 227 11.81 -27.06 0.99
CA GLU A 227 13.09 -26.55 1.46
C GLU A 227 13.51 -27.05 2.85
N GLY A 228 12.65 -27.78 3.57
CA GLY A 228 12.94 -28.31 4.90
C GLY A 228 13.07 -27.26 6.02
N VAL A 229 12.72 -26.00 5.76
CA VAL A 229 12.82 -24.89 6.70
C VAL A 229 11.49 -24.14 6.84
N VAL A 230 11.31 -23.48 7.97
CA VAL A 230 10.20 -22.56 8.22
C VAL A 230 10.73 -21.19 8.63
N PHE A 231 9.86 -20.20 8.55
CA PHE A 231 10.19 -18.83 8.87
C PHE A 231 9.19 -18.28 9.87
N SER A 232 9.69 -17.53 10.85
CA SER A 232 8.87 -16.69 11.69
C SER A 232 9.14 -15.22 11.41
N LEU A 233 8.11 -14.39 11.58
CA LEU A 233 8.18 -12.95 11.38
C LEU A 233 7.98 -12.26 12.72
N ARG A 234 8.89 -11.36 13.08
CA ARG A 234 8.73 -10.47 14.23
C ARG A 234 8.74 -9.03 13.76
N ILE A 235 7.63 -8.33 13.95
CA ILE A 235 7.49 -6.92 13.58
C ILE A 235 8.18 -6.05 14.63
N GLU A 236 9.04 -5.12 14.21
CA GLU A 236 9.64 -4.14 15.13
C GLU A 236 8.77 -2.88 15.19
N PHE A 237 8.42 -2.32 14.03
CA PHE A 237 7.49 -1.21 13.91
C PHE A 237 6.94 -1.06 12.50
N VAL A 238 5.85 -0.31 12.39
CA VAL A 238 5.40 0.34 11.16
C VAL A 238 5.39 1.84 11.41
N LYS A 239 6.11 2.60 10.58
CA LYS A 239 6.15 4.06 10.60
C LYS A 239 5.41 4.60 9.39
N VAL A 240 4.56 5.60 9.59
CA VAL A 240 3.67 6.13 8.54
C VAL A 240 3.57 7.64 8.59
N CYS A 241 3.32 8.25 7.43
CA CYS A 241 2.99 9.67 7.32
C CYS A 241 1.52 9.94 7.65
N ALA A 242 1.21 11.15 8.12
CA ALA A 242 -0.17 11.64 8.28
C ALA A 242 -1.00 11.51 6.99
N SER A 243 -0.35 11.74 5.84
CA SER A 243 -0.94 11.62 4.50
C SER A 243 -1.57 10.26 4.28
N TRP A 244 -0.94 9.18 4.75
CA TRP A 244 -1.47 7.84 4.64
C TRP A 244 -2.68 7.67 5.55
N LEU A 245 -2.59 7.99 6.84
CA LEU A 245 -3.67 7.79 7.83
C LEU A 245 -5.02 8.43 7.45
N VAL A 246 -4.97 9.53 6.70
CA VAL A 246 -6.16 10.26 6.25
C VAL A 246 -6.59 9.91 4.83
N SER A 247 -5.75 9.19 4.09
CA SER A 247 -5.95 8.90 2.68
C SER A 247 -7.19 8.05 2.37
N GLY A 248 -7.60 7.18 3.30
CA GLY A 248 -8.82 6.35 3.17
C GLY A 248 -10.12 7.14 3.24
N THR A 249 -10.05 8.44 3.53
CA THR A 249 -11.23 9.24 3.88
C THR A 249 -11.79 10.11 2.74
N THR A 250 -11.02 10.39 1.68
CA THR A 250 -11.47 11.24 0.57
C THR A 250 -10.91 10.83 -0.78
N SER A 251 -11.77 10.85 -1.80
CA SER A 251 -11.45 10.83 -3.22
C SER A 251 -10.45 11.94 -3.58
N ASN A 252 -9.27 11.56 -4.08
CA ASN A 252 -8.38 12.32 -4.97
C ASN A 252 -7.69 13.60 -4.46
N PHE A 253 -7.75 14.00 -3.18
CA PHE A 253 -7.08 15.24 -2.76
C PHE A 253 -6.32 15.14 -1.44
N ILE A 254 -5.02 14.87 -1.56
CA ILE A 254 -4.00 15.14 -0.53
C ILE A 254 -3.26 16.42 -0.99
N PRO A 255 -3.28 17.52 -0.20
CA PRO A 255 -2.52 18.74 -0.47
C PRO A 255 -1.06 18.41 -0.78
N GLU A 256 -0.45 19.10 -1.75
CA GLU A 256 0.94 18.83 -2.13
C GLU A 256 1.91 18.97 -0.96
N GLU A 257 1.70 19.94 -0.07
CA GLU A 257 2.56 20.14 1.12
C GLU A 257 2.39 19.04 2.18
N SER A 258 1.38 18.19 2.04
CA SER A 258 1.19 16.99 2.85
C SER A 258 1.67 15.72 2.16
N ARG A 259 2.12 15.77 0.90
CA ARG A 259 2.73 14.63 0.19
C ARG A 259 4.21 14.47 0.59
N ASN A 260 4.48 14.53 1.89
CA ASN A 260 5.83 14.42 2.41
C ASN A 260 6.29 12.97 2.38
N GLN A 261 7.49 12.76 1.86
CA GLN A 261 8.15 11.46 1.91
C GLN A 261 8.59 11.18 3.36
N ILE A 262 8.33 9.97 3.83
CA ILE A 262 8.83 9.50 5.12
C ILE A 262 10.36 9.56 5.15
N PHE A 263 10.92 10.13 6.21
CA PHE A 263 12.37 10.39 6.35
C PHE A 263 13.02 11.21 5.22
N ALA A 264 12.32 12.22 4.69
CA ALA A 264 12.83 13.06 3.61
C ALA A 264 14.28 13.58 3.81
N SER A 265 14.65 13.98 5.04
CA SER A 265 16.01 14.45 5.35
C SER A 265 17.09 13.39 5.12
N ARG A 266 16.84 12.14 5.53
CA ARG A 266 17.78 11.02 5.32
C ARG A 266 17.88 10.64 3.85
N PHE A 267 16.77 10.66 3.12
CA PHE A 267 16.78 10.45 1.68
C PHE A 267 17.55 11.53 0.93
N ASN A 268 17.38 12.80 1.31
CA ASN A 268 18.14 13.91 0.72
C ASN A 268 19.64 13.79 0.99
N LEU A 269 20.03 13.39 2.20
CA LEU A 269 21.44 13.12 2.51
C LEU A 269 21.99 11.98 1.64
N LEU A 270 21.22 10.90 1.49
CA LEU A 270 21.60 9.79 0.63
C LEU A 270 21.75 10.21 -0.84
N ASP A 271 20.80 10.99 -1.36
CA ASP A 271 20.87 11.52 -2.73
C ASP A 271 22.15 12.36 -2.94
N GLN A 272 22.52 13.19 -1.97
CA GLN A 272 23.75 13.97 -2.01
C GLN A 272 24.97 13.05 -2.05
N ILE A 273 25.05 12.08 -1.15
CA ILE A 273 26.17 11.11 -1.11
C ILE A 273 26.26 10.35 -2.43
N LEU A 274 25.16 9.79 -2.95
CA LEU A 274 25.15 9.01 -4.19
C LEU A 274 25.53 9.85 -5.43
N SER A 275 25.15 11.13 -5.44
CA SER A 275 25.49 12.05 -6.53
C SER A 275 27.00 12.24 -6.69
N GLU A 276 27.76 12.18 -5.59
CA GLU A 276 29.24 12.27 -5.61
C GLU A 276 29.89 11.06 -6.29
N TYR A 277 29.20 9.92 -6.30
CA TYR A 277 29.61 8.70 -7.00
C TYR A 277 28.97 8.55 -8.39
N SER A 278 28.38 9.63 -8.93
CA SER A 278 27.68 9.62 -10.23
C SER A 278 26.49 8.64 -10.31
N ILE A 279 25.96 8.22 -9.17
CA ILE A 279 24.76 7.37 -9.11
C ILE A 279 23.54 8.29 -9.12
N THR A 280 22.85 8.33 -10.26
CA THR A 280 21.68 9.22 -10.47
C THR A 280 20.33 8.52 -10.31
N LYS A 281 20.31 7.19 -10.30
CA LYS A 281 19.10 6.37 -10.21
C LYS A 281 19.34 5.15 -9.34
N TYR A 282 18.41 4.93 -8.42
CA TYR A 282 18.39 3.76 -7.55
C TYR A 282 16.99 3.54 -6.98
N TYR A 283 16.71 2.34 -6.49
CA TYR A 283 15.46 1.99 -5.85
C TYR A 283 15.47 2.46 -4.39
N ARG A 284 14.85 3.63 -4.14
CA ARG A 284 14.78 4.26 -2.82
C ARG A 284 14.20 3.38 -1.70
N TYR A 285 13.38 2.40 -2.05
CA TYR A 285 12.67 1.58 -1.06
C TYR A 285 13.18 0.14 -1.04
N SER A 286 14.40 -0.11 -1.54
CA SER A 286 15.05 -1.40 -1.35
C SER A 286 15.35 -1.66 0.12
N SER A 287 15.35 -2.93 0.55
CA SER A 287 15.62 -3.29 1.95
C SER A 287 16.96 -2.73 2.43
N LYS A 288 18.00 -2.75 1.58
CA LYS A 288 19.32 -2.18 1.91
C LYS A 288 19.30 -0.67 2.10
N VAL A 289 18.63 0.06 1.20
CA VAL A 289 18.48 1.51 1.32
C VAL A 289 17.68 1.85 2.57
N LEU A 290 16.56 1.17 2.82
CA LEU A 290 15.72 1.42 3.99
C LEU A 290 16.45 1.15 5.31
N LYS A 291 17.30 0.12 5.38
CA LYS A 291 18.17 -0.14 6.54
C LYS A 291 19.11 1.03 6.82
N TRP A 292 19.69 1.63 5.79
CA TRP A 292 20.54 2.82 5.91
C TRP A 292 19.75 4.08 6.29
N ILE A 293 18.55 4.26 5.71
CA ILE A 293 17.67 5.39 6.05
C ILE A 293 17.26 5.35 7.53
N LEU A 294 17.05 4.15 8.07
CA LEU A 294 16.68 3.92 9.47
C LEU A 294 17.86 3.90 10.45
N SER A 295 19.10 3.96 9.97
CA SER A 295 20.29 4.03 10.81
C SER A 295 20.76 5.48 11.00
N GLU A 296 21.74 5.65 11.89
CA GLU A 296 22.42 6.92 12.12
C GLU A 296 23.71 7.06 11.29
N TYR A 297 23.88 6.23 10.24
CA TYR A 297 25.07 6.29 9.41
C TYR A 297 25.19 7.63 8.70
N ASP A 298 26.41 8.10 8.59
CA ASP A 298 26.81 9.31 7.88
C ASP A 298 27.66 8.95 6.66
N ARG A 299 28.15 9.97 5.96
CA ARG A 299 28.93 9.87 4.73
C ARG A 299 30.15 8.95 4.85
N ASP A 300 30.88 9.04 5.97
CA ASP A 300 32.17 8.38 6.15
C ASP A 300 32.07 6.97 6.75
N ASP A 301 30.85 6.47 6.98
CA ASP A 301 30.64 5.15 7.54
C ASP A 301 30.99 4.02 6.56
N GLN A 302 31.56 2.94 7.11
CA GLN A 302 31.88 1.73 6.34
C GLN A 302 30.62 1.11 5.72
N GLU A 303 29.49 1.16 6.44
CA GLU A 303 28.20 0.66 5.94
C GLU A 303 27.65 1.51 4.79
N THR A 304 27.87 2.83 4.82
CA THR A 304 27.55 3.73 3.71
C THR A 304 28.34 3.35 2.47
N THR A 305 29.65 3.10 2.61
CA THR A 305 30.51 2.64 1.51
C THR A 305 30.04 1.30 0.92
N LYS A 306 29.67 0.34 1.78
CA LYS A 306 29.15 -0.97 1.35
C LYS A 306 27.84 -0.83 0.58
N MET A 307 26.94 0.03 1.03
CA MET A 307 25.67 0.29 0.34
C MET A 307 25.90 0.97 -1.01
N ILE A 308 26.77 1.98 -1.11
CA ILE A 308 27.11 2.64 -2.38
C ILE A 308 27.64 1.62 -3.38
N LYS A 309 28.58 0.78 -2.94
CA LYS A 309 29.12 -0.30 -3.78
C LYS A 309 28.02 -1.25 -4.25
N HIS A 310 27.13 -1.67 -3.36
CA HIS A 310 25.99 -2.54 -3.72
C HIS A 310 25.08 -1.90 -4.76
N ILE A 311 24.71 -0.63 -4.60
CA ILE A 311 23.85 0.10 -5.54
C ILE A 311 24.55 0.22 -6.90
N SER A 312 25.85 0.47 -6.92
CA SER A 312 26.66 0.51 -8.14
C SER A 312 26.70 -0.85 -8.84
N ASP A 313 27.03 -1.91 -8.11
CA ASP A 313 27.18 -3.27 -8.64
C ASP A 313 25.84 -3.82 -9.17
N THR A 314 24.72 -3.47 -8.53
CA THR A 314 23.36 -3.89 -8.93
C THR A 314 22.67 -2.94 -9.89
N GLN A 315 23.34 -1.86 -10.31
CA GLN A 315 22.77 -0.81 -11.16
C GLN A 315 21.46 -0.23 -10.62
N GLY A 316 21.42 0.05 -9.31
CA GLY A 316 20.29 0.70 -8.66
C GLY A 316 19.39 -0.19 -7.81
N ASP A 317 19.71 -1.48 -7.64
CA ASP A 317 19.01 -2.39 -6.70
C ASP A 317 17.47 -2.48 -6.91
N PHE A 318 17.04 -2.40 -8.17
CA PHE A 318 15.61 -2.40 -8.52
C PHE A 318 14.95 -3.76 -8.32
N SER A 319 13.91 -3.81 -7.49
CA SER A 319 13.07 -5.00 -7.29
C SER A 319 12.36 -5.45 -8.57
N ILE A 320 11.98 -6.73 -8.64
CA ILE A 320 11.22 -7.27 -9.76
C ILE A 320 9.92 -6.49 -10.00
N ARG A 321 9.26 -6.07 -8.92
CA ARG A 321 8.08 -5.22 -8.98
C ARG A 321 8.39 -3.86 -9.60
N SER A 322 9.45 -3.19 -9.17
CA SER A 322 9.79 -1.87 -9.71
C SER A 322 10.13 -1.93 -11.20
N ARG A 323 10.82 -3.00 -11.64
CA ARG A 323 11.07 -3.29 -13.06
C ARG A 323 9.76 -3.53 -13.83
N PHE A 324 8.82 -4.25 -13.22
CA PHE A 324 7.49 -4.49 -13.79
C PHE A 324 6.68 -3.20 -13.96
N GLU A 325 6.64 -2.37 -12.91
CA GLU A 325 5.95 -1.08 -12.94
C GLU A 325 6.55 -0.17 -14.02
N ALA A 326 7.89 -0.09 -14.10
CA ALA A 326 8.59 0.69 -15.14
C ALA A 326 8.29 0.17 -16.55
N ALA A 327 8.29 -1.16 -16.76
CA ALA A 327 7.99 -1.76 -18.06
C ALA A 327 6.55 -1.49 -18.52
N LEU A 328 5.57 -1.43 -17.60
CA LEU A 328 4.20 -1.01 -17.92
C LEU A 328 4.13 0.46 -18.31
N GLU A 329 4.78 1.33 -17.53
CA GLU A 329 4.78 2.77 -17.76
C GLU A 329 5.44 3.13 -19.10
N GLU A 330 6.53 2.45 -19.48
CA GLU A 330 7.18 2.59 -20.80
C GLU A 330 6.23 2.29 -21.97
N LYS A 331 5.28 1.36 -21.76
CA LYS A 331 4.27 1.00 -22.76
C LYS A 331 2.99 1.86 -22.68
N ASN A 332 3.02 2.96 -21.91
CA ASN A 332 1.89 3.85 -21.62
C ASN A 332 0.71 3.16 -20.90
N VAL A 333 0.99 2.13 -20.10
CA VAL A 333 0.00 1.49 -19.23
C VAL A 333 0.22 1.97 -17.80
N LYS A 334 -0.85 2.42 -17.14
CA LYS A 334 -0.78 2.83 -15.73
C LYS A 334 -0.34 1.64 -14.88
N LYS A 335 0.70 1.78 -14.06
CA LYS A 335 1.21 0.70 -13.19
C LYS A 335 0.15 0.04 -12.29
N GLN A 336 -0.86 0.80 -11.86
CA GLN A 336 -1.98 0.28 -11.07
C GLN A 336 -2.80 -0.80 -11.80
N ASN A 337 -2.69 -0.86 -13.14
CA ASN A 337 -3.36 -1.86 -13.95
C ASN A 337 -2.79 -3.26 -13.71
N MET A 338 -1.56 -3.41 -13.20
CA MET A 338 -0.98 -4.73 -12.93
C MET A 338 -1.87 -5.56 -12.00
N TRP A 339 -2.52 -4.92 -11.02
CA TRP A 339 -3.38 -5.58 -10.04
C TRP A 339 -4.68 -6.13 -10.62
N LYS A 340 -5.07 -5.75 -11.86
CA LYS A 340 -6.22 -6.33 -12.55
C LYS A 340 -5.97 -7.75 -13.05
N TYR A 341 -4.72 -8.15 -13.14
CA TYR A 341 -4.34 -9.38 -13.82
C TYR A 341 -3.75 -10.38 -12.82
N SER A 342 -4.42 -11.52 -12.67
CA SER A 342 -3.93 -12.61 -11.81
C SER A 342 -2.54 -13.13 -12.24
N LEU A 343 -2.21 -13.02 -13.53
CA LEU A 343 -0.87 -13.32 -14.05
C LEU A 343 0.22 -12.41 -13.47
N ALA A 344 -0.07 -11.14 -13.16
CA ALA A 344 0.90 -10.25 -12.53
C ALA A 344 1.15 -10.67 -11.08
N ALA A 345 0.09 -10.96 -10.32
CA ALA A 345 0.22 -11.49 -8.96
C ALA A 345 0.96 -12.84 -8.93
N ARG A 346 0.72 -13.72 -9.92
CA ARG A 346 1.44 -14.98 -10.06
C ARG A 346 2.92 -14.77 -10.38
N PHE A 347 3.22 -13.94 -11.36
CA PHE A 347 4.60 -13.62 -11.77
C PHE A 347 5.38 -13.01 -10.61
N LEU A 348 4.81 -12.03 -9.92
CA LEU A 348 5.52 -11.39 -8.82
C LEU A 348 5.68 -12.31 -7.59
N ARG A 349 4.78 -13.29 -7.41
CA ARG A 349 4.94 -14.31 -6.36
C ARG A 349 6.00 -15.33 -6.73
N ASP A 350 6.16 -15.63 -8.01
CA ASP A 350 7.06 -16.67 -8.50
C ASP A 350 7.60 -16.33 -9.90
N PRO A 351 8.62 -15.45 -9.98
CA PRO A 351 9.15 -14.95 -11.25
C PRO A 351 9.79 -16.04 -12.09
N GLU A 352 10.26 -17.11 -11.46
CA GLU A 352 10.98 -18.22 -12.10
C GLU A 352 10.05 -19.28 -12.69
N SER A 353 8.74 -19.20 -12.41
CA SER A 353 7.86 -20.34 -12.66
C SER A 353 7.62 -20.63 -14.14
N TYR A 354 7.28 -19.65 -15.01
CA TYR A 354 6.85 -19.99 -16.39
C TYR A 354 6.92 -18.90 -17.48
N ASP A 355 6.80 -17.59 -17.17
CA ASP A 355 6.70 -16.52 -18.19
C ASP A 355 7.77 -15.44 -17.91
N THR A 356 8.39 -14.87 -18.95
CA THR A 356 9.34 -13.74 -18.78
C THR A 356 8.63 -12.44 -18.45
N LEU A 357 9.35 -11.47 -17.84
CA LEU A 357 8.79 -10.14 -17.54
C LEU A 357 8.14 -9.51 -18.77
N GLU A 358 8.83 -9.58 -19.91
CA GLU A 358 8.38 -9.04 -21.19
C GLU A 358 7.10 -9.72 -21.69
N GLU A 359 7.00 -11.04 -21.58
CA GLU A 359 5.80 -11.79 -21.98
C GLU A 359 4.58 -11.40 -21.15
N VAL A 360 4.76 -11.32 -19.84
CA VAL A 360 3.70 -10.95 -18.88
C VAL A 360 3.24 -9.52 -19.13
N VAL A 361 4.17 -8.58 -19.29
CA VAL A 361 3.87 -7.17 -19.61
C VAL A 361 3.17 -7.05 -20.97
N ASN A 362 3.66 -7.73 -22.01
CA ASN A 362 3.06 -7.66 -23.35
C ASN A 362 1.62 -8.19 -23.37
N ARG A 363 1.31 -9.26 -22.63
CA ARG A 363 -0.06 -9.77 -22.47
C ARG A 363 -0.98 -8.74 -21.81
N ILE A 364 -0.51 -8.05 -20.77
CA ILE A 364 -1.25 -6.96 -20.12
C ILE A 364 -1.49 -5.82 -21.12
N VAL A 365 -0.44 -5.33 -21.77
CA VAL A 365 -0.50 -4.22 -22.73
C VAL A 365 -1.48 -4.53 -23.87
N HIS A 366 -1.43 -5.74 -24.44
CA HIS A 366 -2.36 -6.16 -25.49
C HIS A 366 -3.82 -6.16 -25.01
N THR A 367 -4.05 -6.59 -23.77
CA THR A 367 -5.39 -6.61 -23.18
C THR A 367 -5.92 -5.19 -22.91
N GLU A 368 -5.10 -4.31 -22.35
CA GLU A 368 -5.49 -2.90 -22.13
C GLU A 368 -5.79 -2.16 -23.44
N ARG A 369 -4.96 -2.39 -24.47
CA ARG A 369 -5.16 -1.78 -25.79
C ARG A 369 -6.42 -2.29 -26.47
N SER A 370 -6.70 -3.59 -26.43
CA SER A 370 -7.92 -4.15 -27.02
C SER A 370 -9.20 -3.66 -26.30
N GLU A 371 -9.18 -3.54 -24.97
CA GLU A 371 -10.29 -2.95 -24.21
C GLU A 371 -10.51 -1.46 -24.55
N SER A 372 -9.44 -0.69 -24.75
CA SER A 372 -9.54 0.72 -25.16
C SER A 372 -10.16 0.88 -26.57
N ASN A 373 -9.80 0.01 -27.50
CA ASN A 373 -10.33 0.00 -28.87
C ASN A 373 -11.81 -0.43 -28.91
N ASN A 374 -12.21 -1.41 -28.11
CA ASN A 374 -13.61 -1.83 -27.99
C ASN A 374 -14.49 -0.75 -27.34
N ASN A 375 -13.95 0.05 -26.41
CA ASN A 375 -14.64 1.20 -25.83
C ASN A 375 -14.79 2.35 -26.85
N HIS A 376 -13.82 2.56 -27.75
CA HIS A 376 -13.96 3.54 -28.83
C HIS A 376 -14.97 3.09 -29.89
N SER A 377 -14.92 1.82 -30.31
CA SER A 377 -15.87 1.26 -31.27
C SER A 377 -17.31 1.28 -30.73
N SER A 378 -17.52 0.85 -29.48
CA SER A 378 -18.86 0.88 -28.86
C SER A 378 -19.41 2.30 -28.61
N ARG A 379 -18.55 3.32 -28.45
CA ARG A 379 -18.98 4.73 -28.40
C ARG A 379 -19.37 5.26 -29.79
N PHE A 380 -18.63 4.90 -30.83
CA PHE A 380 -19.01 5.22 -32.23
C PHE A 380 -20.37 4.59 -32.61
N PHE A 381 -20.62 3.33 -32.23
CA PHE A 381 -21.90 2.67 -32.48
C PHE A 381 -23.06 3.15 -31.60
N ARG A 382 -22.79 3.71 -30.39
CA ARG A 382 -23.81 4.37 -29.57
C ARG A 382 -24.24 5.73 -30.14
N GLY A 383 -23.35 6.44 -30.84
CA GLY A 383 -23.68 7.68 -31.54
C GLY A 383 -24.53 7.49 -32.80
N LEU A 384 -24.45 6.32 -33.45
CA LEU A 384 -25.18 6.00 -34.68
C LEU A 384 -26.55 5.34 -34.47
N LYS A 385 -26.78 4.72 -33.30
CA LYS A 385 -28.10 4.12 -32.97
C LYS A 385 -29.28 5.12 -32.97
N PRO A 386 -29.18 6.34 -32.41
CA PRO A 386 -30.29 7.29 -32.47
C PRO A 386 -30.48 7.92 -33.87
N ILE A 387 -29.49 7.83 -34.75
CA ILE A 387 -29.56 8.36 -36.13
C ILE A 387 -30.21 7.33 -37.06
N LEU A 388 -29.87 6.04 -36.92
CA LEU A 388 -30.48 4.97 -37.71
C LEU A 388 -31.95 4.69 -37.33
N GLN A 389 -32.34 4.89 -36.06
CA GLN A 389 -33.74 4.81 -35.66
C GLN A 389 -34.60 5.98 -36.20
N LYS A 390 -34.00 7.16 -36.45
CA LYS A 390 -34.71 8.30 -37.08
C LYS A 390 -34.90 8.14 -38.59
N ILE A 391 -34.10 7.31 -39.25
CA ILE A 391 -34.22 7.06 -40.70
C ILE A 391 -35.28 5.99 -40.98
N ASN A 392 -35.39 4.95 -40.14
CA ASN A 392 -36.46 3.94 -40.27
C ASN A 392 -37.85 4.50 -39.93
N LEU A 393 -37.98 5.40 -38.96
CA LEU A 393 -39.28 6.03 -38.63
C LEU A 393 -39.77 7.06 -39.67
N LYS A 394 -38.96 7.43 -40.67
CA LYS A 394 -39.36 8.31 -41.77
C LYS A 394 -39.77 7.58 -43.05
N LEU A 395 -39.56 6.27 -43.13
CA LEU A 395 -39.92 5.45 -44.30
C LEU A 395 -41.21 4.64 -44.09
N GLU A 396 -41.77 4.60 -42.88
CA GLU A 396 -43.08 3.99 -42.60
C GLU A 396 -44.25 5.00 -42.56
N ASN A 397 -44.00 6.28 -42.85
CA ASN A 397 -45.04 7.32 -42.94
C ASN A 397 -44.95 8.12 -44.25
N ARG A 398 -44.87 7.40 -45.39
CA ARG A 398 -45.20 7.95 -46.71
C ARG A 398 -46.00 6.95 -47.52
#